data_AF-A0A0L1LIS0-F1
#
_entry.id   AF-A0A0L1LIS0-F1
#
_cell.length_a   1.000
_cell.length_b   1.000
_cell.length_c   1.000
_cell.angle_alpha   90.00
_cell.angle_beta   90.00
_cell.angle_gamma   90.00
#
_symmetry.space_group_name_H-M   'P 1'
#
loop_
_entity.id
_entity.type
_entity.pdbx_description
1 polymer ?
#
loop_
_entity_poly.entity_id
_entity_poly.type
_entity_poly.pdbx_seq_one_letter_code
_entity_poly.pdbx_strand_id
1 'polypeptide(L)'
;MTGFQSPAVPTAEAHHPAAPPLALLLDVDGPVASPVTRSVKPEIINDLLALAAAGIPVIFNTGRSDAFIREQVMDPMIQAGIPAGTLIHAICEKGAVWFTYTAAGAGPLHVDHELAVPAAYGNDVRTLVADKYAEHMFFDETKRAMVSVEQHIGVASADYLAEQKLFDADAMDLMTSHGLGVVRLDHHVPDSDDAVDYRVDPTIISTDIESVRLGKDLGASRAVELLAAQGITPQAWRTVGDSRTDYAMADWLHHNGHAVKHVDVRPADGVPVKPYTVLTAADLGLGEDVIHDDAGGAFLRSWREESSR
;
A
#
# COMPACT_ATOMS: atom_id res chain seq x y z
N MET A 1 -53.84 -5.11 2.91
CA MET A 1 -52.51 -5.27 3.51
C MET A 1 -51.83 -6.43 2.82
N THR A 2 -51.07 -6.14 1.77
CA THR A 2 -50.29 -7.12 1.00
C THR A 2 -48.83 -6.75 1.18
N GLY A 3 -48.12 -7.53 1.99
CA GLY A 3 -46.69 -7.34 2.25
C GLY A 3 -45.87 -7.76 1.04
N PHE A 4 -45.08 -6.84 0.51
CA PHE A 4 -44.02 -7.15 -0.43
C PHE A 4 -42.88 -7.83 0.33
N GLN A 5 -42.66 -9.11 0.06
CA GLN A 5 -41.44 -9.81 0.43
C GLN A 5 -40.42 -9.55 -0.67
N SER A 6 -39.38 -8.75 -0.37
CA SER A 6 -38.22 -8.62 -1.24
C SER A 6 -37.48 -9.97 -1.31
N PRO A 7 -37.06 -10.44 -2.49
CA PRO A 7 -36.27 -11.67 -2.57
C PRO A 7 -34.87 -11.40 -2.00
N ALA A 8 -34.43 -12.30 -1.13
CA ALA A 8 -33.05 -12.31 -0.65
C ALA A 8 -32.11 -12.58 -1.85
N VAL A 9 -31.13 -11.70 -2.04
CA VAL A 9 -30.03 -11.92 -2.97
C VAL A 9 -29.14 -13.01 -2.37
N PRO A 10 -28.78 -14.08 -3.10
CA PRO A 10 -27.84 -15.05 -2.60
C PRO A 10 -26.46 -14.40 -2.53
N THR A 11 -25.93 -14.24 -1.32
CA THR A 11 -24.50 -13.99 -1.10
C THR A 11 -23.74 -15.23 -1.55
N ALA A 12 -23.04 -15.14 -2.68
CA ALA A 12 -22.08 -16.17 -3.05
C ALA A 12 -21.01 -16.21 -1.96
N GLU A 13 -21.01 -17.26 -1.14
CA GLU A 13 -20.00 -17.48 -0.11
C GLU A 13 -18.63 -17.66 -0.78
N ALA A 14 -17.73 -16.71 -0.54
CA ALA A 14 -16.34 -16.81 -0.94
C ALA A 14 -15.73 -18.11 -0.37
N HIS A 15 -15.33 -19.02 -1.25
CA HIS A 15 -14.77 -20.32 -0.87
C HIS A 15 -13.24 -20.22 -0.79
N HIS A 16 -12.73 -19.56 0.26
CA HIS A 16 -11.34 -19.79 0.67
C HIS A 16 -11.29 -20.98 1.63
N PRO A 17 -10.28 -21.87 1.53
CA PRO A 17 -10.03 -22.83 2.59
C PRO A 17 -9.75 -22.06 3.89
N ALA A 18 -10.17 -22.59 5.04
CA ALA A 18 -9.91 -21.95 6.34
C ALA A 18 -8.40 -21.78 6.63
N ALA A 19 -7.55 -22.61 6.03
CA ALA A 19 -6.10 -22.56 6.19
C ALA A 19 -5.36 -22.72 4.85
N PRO A 20 -5.36 -21.70 3.97
CA PRO A 20 -4.66 -21.76 2.69
C PRO A 20 -3.15 -21.96 2.92
N PRO A 21 -2.45 -22.60 1.96
CA PRO A 21 -1.01 -22.88 2.10
C PRO A 21 -0.19 -21.59 2.22
N LEU A 22 -0.65 -20.50 1.61
CA LEU A 22 -0.08 -19.18 1.78
C LEU A 22 -1.11 -18.06 1.57
N ALA A 23 -0.77 -16.86 2.02
CA ALA A 23 -1.40 -15.59 1.64
C ALA A 23 -0.33 -14.61 1.11
N LEU A 24 -0.75 -13.73 0.20
CA LEU A 24 0.09 -12.71 -0.41
C LEU A 24 -0.22 -11.33 0.19
N LEU A 25 0.82 -10.61 0.58
CA LEU A 25 0.74 -9.22 1.04
C LEU A 25 1.72 -8.37 0.24
N LEU A 26 1.21 -7.69 -0.77
CA LEU A 26 2.01 -7.12 -1.86
C LEU A 26 2.02 -5.61 -1.75
N ASP A 27 3.21 -4.99 -1.77
CA ASP A 27 3.27 -3.62 -2.23
C ASP A 27 2.91 -3.54 -3.72
N VAL A 28 2.49 -2.35 -4.15
CA VAL A 28 1.99 -2.10 -5.50
C VAL A 28 3.07 -1.50 -6.38
N ASP A 29 3.72 -0.41 -5.96
CA ASP A 29 4.75 0.25 -6.76
C ASP A 29 6.03 -0.58 -6.75
N GLY A 30 6.52 -0.99 -7.90
CA GLY A 30 7.64 -1.92 -7.97
C GLY A 30 7.15 -3.35 -8.17
N PRO A 31 6.67 -4.08 -7.16
CA PRO A 31 6.33 -5.50 -7.31
C PRO A 31 5.20 -5.83 -8.29
N VAL A 32 4.17 -4.97 -8.37
CA VAL A 32 2.94 -5.25 -9.13
C VAL A 32 2.78 -4.29 -10.30
N ALA A 33 2.92 -2.99 -10.04
CA ALA A 33 2.87 -1.92 -11.02
C ALA A 33 4.29 -1.40 -11.29
N SER A 34 4.59 -1.14 -12.56
CA SER A 34 5.89 -0.57 -12.93
C SER A 34 6.10 0.79 -12.26
N PRO A 35 7.26 1.04 -11.62
CA PRO A 35 7.56 2.36 -11.03
C PRO A 35 7.73 3.45 -12.11
N VAL A 36 7.86 3.06 -13.39
CA VAL A 36 8.01 3.99 -14.52
C VAL A 36 6.66 4.32 -15.16
N THR A 37 5.90 3.31 -15.57
CA THR A 37 4.63 3.52 -16.29
C THR A 37 3.41 3.58 -15.38
N ARG A 38 3.56 3.19 -14.10
CA ARG A 38 2.49 3.06 -13.10
C ARG A 38 1.38 2.08 -13.52
N SER A 39 1.64 1.21 -14.50
CA SER A 39 0.70 0.22 -15.02
C SER A 39 1.08 -1.20 -14.60
N VAL A 40 0.09 -2.08 -14.49
CA VAL A 40 0.28 -3.50 -14.20
C VAL A 40 0.35 -4.30 -15.50
N LYS A 41 1.35 -5.17 -15.65
CA LYS A 41 1.49 -6.03 -16.82
C LYS A 41 0.38 -7.10 -16.87
N PRO A 42 -0.18 -7.44 -18.05
CA PRO A 42 -1.23 -8.45 -18.16
C PRO A 42 -0.84 -9.83 -17.57
N GLU A 43 0.42 -10.24 -17.69
CA GLU A 43 0.93 -11.48 -17.11
C GLU A 43 0.87 -11.49 -15.57
N ILE A 44 1.15 -10.35 -14.92
CA ILE A 44 1.04 -10.21 -13.46
C ILE A 44 -0.43 -10.34 -13.04
N ILE A 45 -1.34 -9.69 -13.77
CA ILE A 45 -2.79 -9.83 -13.53
C ILE A 45 -3.21 -11.30 -13.64
N ASN A 46 -2.81 -11.98 -14.71
CA ASN A 46 -3.15 -13.39 -14.92
C ASN A 46 -2.63 -14.29 -13.79
N ASP A 47 -1.41 -14.06 -13.32
CA ASP A 47 -0.81 -14.83 -12.22
C ASP A 47 -1.52 -14.56 -10.89
N LEU A 48 -1.85 -13.30 -10.57
CA LEU A 48 -2.64 -12.92 -9.39
C LEU A 48 -4.04 -13.57 -9.41
N LEU A 49 -4.74 -13.50 -10.54
CA LEU A 49 -6.07 -14.10 -10.68
C LEU A 49 -6.03 -15.62 -10.56
N ALA A 50 -5.01 -16.28 -11.11
CA ALA A 50 -4.84 -17.72 -10.98
C ALA A 50 -4.54 -18.15 -9.54
N LEU A 51 -3.70 -17.40 -8.82
CA LEU A 51 -3.43 -17.63 -7.40
C LEU A 51 -4.71 -17.44 -6.56
N ALA A 52 -5.44 -16.36 -6.80
CA ALA A 52 -6.70 -16.09 -6.12
C ALA A 52 -7.75 -17.18 -6.39
N ALA A 53 -7.85 -17.66 -7.64
CA ALA A 53 -8.71 -18.78 -8.03
C ALA A 53 -8.32 -20.10 -7.34
N ALA A 54 -7.04 -20.28 -7.02
CA ALA A 54 -6.53 -21.41 -6.25
C ALA A 54 -6.78 -21.27 -4.74
N GLY A 55 -7.51 -20.24 -4.30
CA GLY A 55 -7.86 -20.00 -2.91
C GLY A 55 -6.75 -19.34 -2.09
N ILE A 56 -5.70 -18.81 -2.74
CA ILE A 56 -4.64 -18.02 -2.08
C ILE A 56 -5.13 -16.58 -1.92
N PRO A 57 -5.24 -16.05 -0.68
CA PRO A 57 -5.64 -14.67 -0.48
C PRO A 57 -4.63 -13.69 -1.09
N VAL A 58 -5.13 -12.69 -1.80
CA VAL A 58 -4.34 -11.60 -2.40
C VAL A 58 -4.72 -10.29 -1.72
N ILE A 59 -3.72 -9.66 -1.10
CA ILE A 59 -3.87 -8.39 -0.39
C ILE A 59 -2.82 -7.41 -0.90
N PHE A 60 -3.26 -6.22 -1.33
CA PHE A 60 -2.38 -5.10 -1.63
C PHE A 60 -2.20 -4.22 -0.38
N ASN A 61 -0.98 -3.80 -0.09
CA ASN A 61 -0.63 -2.91 1.02
C ASN A 61 0.33 -1.83 0.55
N THR A 62 -0.19 -0.63 0.32
CA THR A 62 0.50 0.44 -0.41
C THR A 62 0.36 1.80 0.27
N GLY A 63 1.29 2.71 -0.05
CA GLY A 63 1.16 4.13 0.25
C GLY A 63 0.23 4.89 -0.70
N ARG A 64 -0.18 4.27 -1.82
CA ARG A 64 -1.08 4.87 -2.81
C ARG A 64 -2.51 5.05 -2.28
N SER A 65 -3.27 5.93 -2.94
CA SER A 65 -4.67 6.20 -2.64
C SER A 65 -5.59 5.07 -3.12
N ASP A 66 -6.83 5.06 -2.62
CA ASP A 66 -7.87 4.15 -3.11
C ASP A 66 -8.22 4.39 -4.58
N ALA A 67 -8.12 5.63 -5.06
CA ALA A 67 -8.33 5.98 -6.46
C ALA A 67 -7.29 5.31 -7.36
N PHE A 68 -6.00 5.40 -6.99
CA PHE A 68 -4.93 4.74 -7.74
C PHE A 68 -5.14 3.23 -7.81
N ILE A 69 -5.44 2.57 -6.68
CA ILE A 69 -5.68 1.13 -6.66
C ILE A 69 -6.86 0.74 -7.55
N ARG A 70 -7.94 1.50 -7.50
CA ARG A 70 -9.12 1.26 -8.34
C ARG A 70 -8.76 1.31 -9.81
N GLU A 71 -8.14 2.39 -10.24
CA GLU A 71 -7.92 2.67 -11.67
C GLU A 71 -6.77 1.85 -12.25
N GLN A 72 -5.65 1.73 -11.53
CA GLN A 72 -4.41 1.17 -12.07
C GLN A 72 -4.27 -0.33 -11.83
N VAL A 73 -4.94 -0.88 -10.81
CA VAL A 73 -4.80 -2.29 -10.43
C VAL A 73 -6.12 -3.03 -10.61
N MET A 74 -7.18 -2.57 -9.95
CA MET A 74 -8.40 -3.35 -9.82
C MET A 74 -9.28 -3.32 -11.07
N ASP A 75 -9.40 -2.18 -11.74
CA ASP A 75 -10.14 -2.08 -13.01
C ASP A 75 -9.53 -3.00 -14.09
N PRO A 76 -8.20 -3.04 -14.31
CA PRO A 76 -7.57 -4.04 -15.16
C PRO A 76 -7.82 -5.49 -14.74
N MET A 77 -7.78 -5.80 -13.44
CA MET A 77 -8.07 -7.15 -12.94
C MET A 77 -9.54 -7.56 -13.17
N ILE A 78 -10.49 -6.64 -12.97
CA ILE A 78 -11.92 -6.86 -13.24
C ILE A 78 -12.13 -7.11 -14.74
N GLN A 79 -11.50 -6.29 -15.60
CA GLN A 79 -11.56 -6.46 -17.06
C GLN A 79 -10.98 -7.80 -17.53
N ALA A 80 -9.92 -8.28 -16.86
CA ALA A 80 -9.33 -9.60 -17.12
C ALA A 80 -10.20 -10.77 -16.63
N GLY A 81 -11.16 -10.50 -15.74
CA GLY A 81 -12.16 -11.46 -15.26
C GLY A 81 -11.80 -12.08 -13.92
N ILE A 82 -12.05 -11.35 -12.83
CA ILE A 82 -11.98 -11.89 -11.47
C ILE A 82 -12.97 -13.07 -11.34
N PRO A 83 -12.53 -14.27 -10.92
CA PRO A 83 -13.42 -15.41 -10.73
C PRO A 83 -14.50 -15.12 -9.67
N ALA A 84 -15.71 -15.62 -9.90
CA ALA A 84 -16.83 -15.46 -8.96
C ALA A 84 -16.46 -16.00 -7.57
N GLY A 85 -16.83 -15.25 -6.52
CA GLY A 85 -16.53 -15.59 -5.13
C GLY A 85 -15.11 -15.25 -4.68
N THR A 86 -14.25 -14.72 -5.56
CA THR A 86 -12.92 -14.23 -5.19
C THR A 86 -13.02 -12.91 -4.44
N LEU A 87 -12.27 -12.80 -3.34
CA LEU A 87 -12.09 -11.56 -2.59
C LEU A 87 -10.64 -11.09 -2.71
N ILE A 88 -10.46 -9.82 -3.05
CA ILE A 88 -9.15 -9.17 -3.10
C ILE A 88 -9.20 -7.99 -2.14
N HIS A 89 -8.23 -7.87 -1.25
CA HIS A 89 -8.18 -6.76 -0.30
C HIS A 89 -7.19 -5.71 -0.76
N ALA A 90 -7.55 -4.45 -0.57
CA ALA A 90 -6.66 -3.33 -0.77
C ALA A 90 -6.56 -2.53 0.52
N ILE A 91 -5.33 -2.31 0.96
CA ILE A 91 -4.96 -1.49 2.10
C ILE A 91 -4.08 -0.37 1.54
N CYS A 92 -4.63 0.84 1.60
CA CYS A 92 -4.10 2.04 0.99
C CYS A 92 -3.60 2.98 2.08
N GLU A 93 -2.83 4.00 1.66
CA GLU A 93 -2.36 5.05 2.56
C GLU A 93 -1.66 4.49 3.82
N LYS A 94 -0.78 3.50 3.62
CA LYS A 94 0.02 2.86 4.68
C LYS A 94 -0.86 2.35 5.83
N GLY A 95 -2.02 1.78 5.47
CA GLY A 95 -2.95 1.23 6.45
C GLY A 95 -3.86 2.27 7.08
N ALA A 96 -4.23 3.36 6.41
CA ALA A 96 -5.31 4.23 6.87
C ALA A 96 -6.65 3.91 6.19
N VAL A 97 -6.60 3.50 4.93
CA VAL A 97 -7.78 3.28 4.08
C VAL A 97 -7.79 1.82 3.62
N TRP A 98 -8.95 1.16 3.62
CA TRP A 98 -9.04 -0.23 3.17
C TRP A 98 -10.41 -0.61 2.66
N PHE A 99 -10.44 -1.62 1.81
CA PHE A 99 -11.66 -2.14 1.21
C PHE A 99 -11.42 -3.49 0.53
N THR A 100 -12.53 -4.18 0.24
CA THR A 100 -12.54 -5.49 -0.38
C THR A 100 -13.18 -5.39 -1.75
N TYR A 101 -12.55 -5.99 -2.76
CA TYR A 101 -13.06 -6.09 -4.11
C TYR A 101 -13.62 -7.48 -4.39
N THR A 102 -14.63 -7.48 -5.25
CA THR A 102 -15.17 -8.66 -5.92
C THR A 102 -15.13 -8.45 -7.42
N ALA A 103 -15.55 -9.45 -8.20
CA ALA A 103 -15.77 -9.29 -9.64
C ALA A 103 -16.79 -8.19 -10.00
N ALA A 104 -17.66 -7.79 -9.06
CA ALA A 104 -18.62 -6.70 -9.25
C ALA A 104 -18.03 -5.30 -8.95
N GLY A 105 -16.79 -5.23 -8.49
CA GLY A 105 -16.12 -3.98 -8.12
C GLY A 105 -15.83 -3.85 -6.63
N ALA A 106 -15.54 -2.61 -6.22
CA ALA A 106 -15.21 -2.25 -4.85
C ALA A 106 -16.42 -2.40 -3.91
N GLY A 107 -16.20 -3.03 -2.77
CA GLY A 107 -17.09 -2.95 -1.61
C GLY A 107 -16.96 -1.60 -0.88
N PRO A 108 -17.56 -1.47 0.31
CA PRO A 108 -17.48 -0.26 1.11
C PRO A 108 -16.04 0.17 1.40
N LEU A 109 -15.77 1.46 1.24
CA LEU A 109 -14.50 2.06 1.61
C LEU A 109 -14.48 2.35 3.10
N HIS A 110 -13.46 1.86 3.79
CA HIS A 110 -13.21 2.17 5.19
C HIS A 110 -12.04 3.14 5.30
N VAL A 111 -12.21 4.17 6.12
CA VAL A 111 -11.19 5.18 6.42
C VAL A 111 -11.08 5.27 7.94
N ASP A 112 -9.87 5.13 8.45
CA ASP A 112 -9.60 5.37 9.87
C ASP A 112 -9.31 6.86 10.07
N HIS A 113 -10.35 7.58 10.47
CA HIS A 113 -10.28 9.02 10.69
C HIS A 113 -9.46 9.41 11.94
N GLU A 114 -9.15 8.47 12.84
CA GLU A 114 -8.25 8.75 13.96
C GLU A 114 -6.78 8.86 13.51
N LEU A 115 -6.46 8.30 12.34
CA LEU A 115 -5.15 8.43 11.71
C LEU A 115 -5.06 9.63 10.75
N ALA A 116 -6.19 10.30 10.52
CA ALA A 116 -6.25 11.36 9.53
C ALA A 116 -5.58 12.65 10.04
N VAL A 117 -4.81 13.27 9.16
CA VAL A 117 -4.34 14.65 9.36
C VAL A 117 -5.56 15.57 9.48
N PRO A 118 -5.59 16.49 10.48
CA PRO A 118 -6.73 17.39 10.64
C PRO A 118 -7.02 18.20 9.37
N ALA A 119 -8.29 18.24 8.97
CA ALA A 119 -8.70 18.86 7.72
C ALA A 119 -8.31 20.35 7.64
N ALA A 120 -8.31 21.07 8.77
CA ALA A 120 -7.88 22.46 8.82
C ALA A 120 -6.42 22.62 8.41
N TYR A 121 -5.52 21.78 8.94
CA TYR A 121 -4.12 21.76 8.54
C TYR A 121 -3.95 21.39 7.07
N GLY A 122 -4.65 20.34 6.60
CA GLY A 122 -4.59 19.93 5.19
C GLY A 122 -5.05 21.03 4.22
N ASN A 123 -6.07 21.80 4.59
CA ASN A 123 -6.51 22.96 3.81
C ASN A 123 -5.46 24.08 3.77
N ASP A 124 -4.78 24.36 4.88
CA ASP A 124 -3.72 25.36 4.92
C ASP A 124 -2.49 24.94 4.11
N VAL A 125 -2.14 23.64 4.12
CA VAL A 125 -1.08 23.10 3.24
C VAL A 125 -1.48 23.23 1.76
N ARG A 126 -2.74 22.95 1.42
CA ARG A 126 -3.26 23.15 0.05
C ARG A 126 -3.10 24.60 -0.39
N THR A 127 -3.47 25.56 0.46
CA THR A 127 -3.29 26.99 0.19
C THR A 127 -1.82 27.35 0.08
N LEU A 128 -0.96 26.87 0.98
CA LEU A 128 0.49 27.07 0.92
C LEU A 128 1.08 26.61 -0.42
N VAL A 129 0.70 25.42 -0.89
CA VAL A 129 1.16 24.90 -2.18
C VAL A 129 0.67 25.81 -3.31
N ALA A 130 -0.61 26.16 -3.33
CA ALA A 130 -1.18 27.01 -4.37
C ALA A 130 -0.53 28.40 -4.45
N ASP A 131 -0.20 29.00 -3.31
CA ASP A 131 0.30 30.37 -3.23
C ASP A 131 1.81 30.48 -3.42
N LYS A 132 2.59 29.48 -2.98
CA LYS A 132 4.06 29.57 -2.92
C LYS A 132 4.79 28.53 -3.77
N TYR A 133 4.22 27.35 -3.97
CA TYR A 133 4.96 26.19 -4.52
C TYR A 133 4.37 25.59 -5.80
N ALA A 134 3.29 26.16 -6.34
CA ALA A 134 2.53 25.63 -7.47
C ALA A 134 3.34 25.49 -8.78
N GLU A 135 4.48 26.16 -8.91
CA GLU A 135 5.36 25.99 -10.07
C GLU A 135 6.11 24.65 -10.04
N HIS A 136 6.32 24.07 -8.85
CA HIS A 136 7.19 22.91 -8.64
C HIS A 136 6.43 21.65 -8.22
N MET A 137 5.34 21.82 -7.48
CA MET A 137 4.61 20.73 -6.85
C MET A 137 3.11 21.02 -6.76
N PHE A 138 2.32 19.97 -6.59
CA PHE A 138 0.87 20.03 -6.44
C PHE A 138 0.40 19.23 -5.24
N PHE A 139 -0.73 19.64 -4.66
CA PHE A 139 -1.42 18.91 -3.60
C PHE A 139 -2.17 17.71 -4.20
N ASP A 140 -1.91 16.50 -3.71
CA ASP A 140 -2.64 15.29 -4.13
C ASP A 140 -4.02 15.25 -3.47
N GLU A 141 -5.05 15.52 -4.26
CA GLU A 141 -6.45 15.54 -3.86
C GLU A 141 -7.03 14.15 -3.56
N THR A 142 -6.30 13.07 -3.86
CA THR A 142 -6.83 11.70 -3.78
C THR A 142 -6.61 11.04 -2.42
N LYS A 143 -5.71 11.57 -1.59
CA LYS A 143 -5.44 11.05 -0.24
C LYS A 143 -6.56 11.43 0.74
N ARG A 144 -6.85 10.54 1.68
CA ARG A 144 -7.96 10.69 2.64
C ARG A 144 -7.51 10.86 4.08
N ALA A 145 -6.41 10.23 4.46
CA ALA A 145 -5.90 10.25 5.82
C ALA A 145 -4.56 10.99 5.93
N MET A 146 -3.78 11.04 4.85
CA MET A 146 -2.55 11.82 4.80
C MET A 146 -2.68 13.02 3.86
N VAL A 147 -1.81 13.99 4.05
CA VAL A 147 -1.55 15.03 3.05
C VAL A 147 -0.36 14.59 2.23
N SER A 148 -0.45 14.65 0.91
CA SER A 148 0.66 14.38 0.00
C SER A 148 0.82 15.55 -0.95
N VAL A 149 2.06 16.00 -1.13
CA VAL A 149 2.42 17.04 -2.08
C VAL A 149 3.47 16.48 -3.04
N GLU A 150 3.12 16.38 -4.32
CA GLU A 150 3.91 15.69 -5.34
C GLU A 150 4.58 16.66 -6.32
N GLN A 151 5.75 16.29 -6.81
CA GLN A 151 6.47 16.98 -7.87
C GLN A 151 5.67 16.99 -9.18
N HIS A 152 5.68 18.13 -9.88
CA HIS A 152 5.19 18.18 -11.26
C HIS A 152 6.11 17.42 -12.23
N ILE A 153 5.53 16.60 -13.11
CA ILE A 153 6.26 15.76 -14.09
C ILE A 153 7.24 16.57 -14.96
N GLY A 154 6.90 17.83 -15.28
CA GLY A 154 7.73 18.71 -16.12
C GLY A 154 8.87 19.42 -15.40
N VAL A 155 8.96 19.31 -14.08
CA VAL A 155 9.96 20.01 -13.26
C VAL A 155 11.20 19.13 -13.12
N ALA A 156 12.40 19.70 -13.26
CA ALA A 156 13.62 18.95 -13.05
C ALA A 156 13.76 18.56 -11.57
N SER A 157 14.18 17.32 -11.29
CA SER A 157 14.30 16.83 -9.90
C SER A 157 15.20 17.70 -9.03
N ALA A 158 16.26 18.30 -9.58
CA ALA A 158 17.14 19.19 -8.82
C ALA A 158 16.42 20.46 -8.34
N ASP A 159 15.54 21.02 -9.16
CA ASP A 159 14.77 22.23 -8.84
C ASP A 159 13.67 21.89 -7.82
N TYR A 160 12.97 20.77 -8.02
CA TYR A 160 12.00 20.25 -7.05
C TYR A 160 12.63 20.02 -5.67
N LEU A 161 13.78 19.32 -5.59
CA LEU A 161 14.43 19.01 -4.31
C LEU A 161 14.96 20.25 -3.58
N ALA A 162 15.18 21.37 -4.28
CA ALA A 162 15.50 22.65 -3.64
C ALA A 162 14.24 23.25 -2.98
N GLU A 163 13.12 23.28 -3.69
CA GLU A 163 11.84 23.81 -3.20
C GLU A 163 11.19 22.92 -2.15
N GLN A 164 11.30 21.59 -2.26
CA GLN A 164 10.78 20.63 -1.29
C GLN A 164 11.33 20.91 0.11
N LYS A 165 12.61 21.29 0.25
CA LYS A 165 13.20 21.61 1.55
C LYS A 165 12.56 22.84 2.19
N LEU A 166 12.16 23.83 1.38
CA LEU A 166 11.48 25.03 1.84
C LEU A 166 10.02 24.69 2.22
N PHE A 167 9.35 23.91 1.36
CA PHE A 167 8.01 23.41 1.63
C PHE A 167 7.93 22.60 2.93
N ASP A 168 8.85 21.65 3.13
CA ASP A 168 8.91 20.81 4.33
C ASP A 168 9.04 21.67 5.60
N ALA A 169 9.85 22.74 5.56
CA ALA A 169 10.01 23.65 6.69
C ALA A 169 8.73 24.44 6.98
N ASP A 170 8.11 25.02 5.94
CA ASP A 170 6.84 25.73 6.09
C ASP A 170 5.71 24.80 6.58
N ALA A 171 5.68 23.54 6.14
CA ALA A 171 4.71 22.55 6.56
C ALA A 171 4.86 22.18 8.05
N MET A 172 6.09 22.12 8.55
CA MET A 172 6.39 21.94 9.98
C MET A 172 5.97 23.16 10.82
N ASP A 173 6.23 24.38 10.32
CA ASP A 173 5.80 25.61 10.96
C ASP A 173 4.26 25.69 11.03
N LEU A 174 3.56 25.27 9.97
CA LEU A 174 2.11 25.15 9.97
C LEU A 174 1.62 24.17 11.02
N MET A 175 2.26 23.01 11.21
CA MET A 175 1.85 22.04 12.25
C MET A 175 1.91 22.68 13.63
N THR A 176 2.99 23.39 13.92
CA THR A 176 3.16 24.13 15.17
C THR A 176 2.04 25.17 15.36
N SER A 177 1.63 25.88 14.30
CA SER A 177 0.54 26.85 14.38
C SER A 177 -0.84 26.23 14.66
N HIS A 178 -1.02 24.96 14.29
CA HIS A 178 -2.19 24.15 14.61
C HIS A 178 -2.08 23.44 15.97
N GLY A 179 -0.96 23.59 16.69
CA GLY A 179 -0.70 22.92 17.95
C GLY A 179 -0.44 21.42 17.81
N LEU A 180 0.04 20.96 16.65
CA LEU A 180 0.30 19.55 16.35
C LEU A 180 1.78 19.23 16.50
N GLY A 181 2.07 18.08 17.10
CA GLY A 181 3.41 17.58 17.33
C GLY A 181 3.92 16.83 16.10
N VAL A 182 5.15 17.13 15.68
CA VAL A 182 5.67 16.69 14.38
C VAL A 182 7.14 16.30 14.43
N VAL A 183 7.50 15.25 13.69
CA VAL A 183 8.88 14.81 13.48
C VAL A 183 9.26 14.83 12.01
N ARG A 184 10.51 15.19 11.72
CA ARG A 184 11.14 15.03 10.41
C ARG A 184 12.58 14.56 10.62
N LEU A 185 12.89 13.34 10.16
CA LEU A 185 14.20 12.70 10.40
C LEU A 185 14.54 12.71 11.91
N ASP A 186 15.69 13.27 12.30
CA ASP A 186 16.11 13.41 13.71
C ASP A 186 15.56 14.67 14.41
N HIS A 187 14.74 15.48 13.72
CA HIS A 187 14.20 16.73 14.26
C HIS A 187 12.79 16.51 14.83
N HIS A 188 12.65 16.72 16.14
CA HIS A 188 11.41 16.55 16.89
C HIS A 188 10.88 17.90 17.39
N VAL A 189 9.63 18.20 17.07
CA VAL A 189 8.88 19.35 17.58
C VAL A 189 7.63 18.82 18.28
N PRO A 190 7.66 18.59 19.60
CA PRO A 190 6.51 18.07 20.31
C PRO A 190 5.38 19.11 20.39
N ASP A 191 4.14 18.65 20.57
CA ASP A 191 3.00 19.54 20.84
C ASP A 191 2.96 20.05 22.29
N SER A 192 1.85 20.71 22.65
CA SER A 192 1.62 21.23 24.00
C SER A 192 1.52 20.14 25.08
N ASP A 193 1.32 18.87 24.70
CA ASP A 193 1.22 17.71 25.58
C ASP A 193 2.50 16.82 25.53
N ASP A 194 3.58 17.31 24.91
CA ASP A 194 4.85 16.60 24.67
C ASP A 194 4.74 15.38 23.74
N ALA A 195 3.67 15.31 22.93
CA ALA A 195 3.43 14.25 21.97
C ALA A 195 3.93 14.60 20.55
N VAL A 196 4.21 13.56 19.76
CA VAL A 196 4.56 13.65 18.34
C VAL A 196 3.64 12.69 17.59
N ASP A 197 2.55 13.23 17.07
CA ASP A 197 1.50 12.45 16.43
C ASP A 197 1.68 12.31 14.92
N TYR A 198 2.47 13.21 14.32
CA TYR A 198 2.63 13.30 12.87
C TYR A 198 4.10 13.32 12.43
N ARG A 199 4.34 12.96 11.17
CA ARG A 199 5.64 13.10 10.51
C ARG A 199 5.51 13.82 9.17
N VAL A 200 6.56 14.57 8.83
CA VAL A 200 6.82 15.04 7.46
C VAL A 200 7.87 14.12 6.85
N ASP A 201 7.48 13.36 5.84
CA ASP A 201 8.26 12.27 5.23
C ASP A 201 8.53 12.58 3.75
N PRO A 202 9.63 13.31 3.45
CA PRO A 202 10.02 13.61 2.08
C PRO A 202 10.62 12.40 1.36
N THR A 203 10.16 12.17 0.14
CA THR A 203 10.71 11.24 -0.85
C THR A 203 11.36 12.01 -2.01
N ILE A 204 11.86 11.29 -3.02
CA ILE A 204 12.50 11.90 -4.20
C ILE A 204 11.51 12.74 -5.04
N ILE A 205 10.21 12.43 -4.99
CA ILE A 205 9.18 13.04 -5.85
C ILE A 205 7.93 13.54 -5.08
N SER A 206 7.89 13.39 -3.77
CA SER A 206 6.76 13.83 -2.94
C SER A 206 7.18 14.14 -1.52
N THR A 207 6.36 14.88 -0.79
CA THR A 207 6.39 14.92 0.67
C THR A 207 5.05 14.42 1.20
N ASP A 208 5.08 13.34 1.96
CA ASP A 208 3.92 12.84 2.71
C ASP A 208 3.91 13.48 4.10
N ILE A 209 2.73 13.87 4.56
CA ILE A 209 2.49 14.38 5.92
C ILE A 209 1.38 13.53 6.52
N GLU A 210 1.70 12.80 7.58
CA GLU A 210 0.91 11.66 7.99
C GLU A 210 1.09 11.33 9.47
N SER A 211 0.16 10.58 10.07
CA SER A 211 0.33 10.11 11.44
C SER A 211 1.55 9.19 11.56
N VAL A 212 2.32 9.30 12.65
CA VAL A 212 3.47 8.42 12.93
C VAL A 212 3.07 6.94 13.05
N ARG A 213 1.79 6.68 13.33
CA ARG A 213 1.22 5.33 13.43
C ARG A 213 1.00 4.67 12.06
N LEU A 214 1.05 5.43 10.98
CA LEU A 214 0.89 4.90 9.62
C LEU A 214 2.15 4.19 9.15
N GLY A 215 1.97 3.04 8.54
CA GLY A 215 3.08 2.18 8.13
C GLY A 215 2.63 0.87 7.48
N LYS A 216 3.58 0.22 6.82
CA LYS A 216 3.34 -1.07 6.15
C LYS A 216 3.07 -2.20 7.15
N ASP A 217 3.55 -2.07 8.38
CA ASP A 217 3.23 -2.90 9.53
C ASP A 217 1.76 -2.78 9.96
N LEU A 218 1.21 -1.57 10.05
CA LEU A 218 -0.23 -1.37 10.29
C LEU A 218 -1.06 -2.03 9.19
N GLY A 219 -0.62 -1.90 7.93
CA GLY A 219 -1.26 -2.60 6.82
C GLY A 219 -1.18 -4.12 6.94
N ALA A 220 -0.09 -4.68 7.47
CA ALA A 220 0.01 -6.11 7.74
C ALA A 220 -0.95 -6.57 8.85
N SER A 221 -1.10 -5.79 9.94
CA SER A 221 -2.10 -6.05 10.98
C SER A 221 -3.51 -6.13 10.41
N ARG A 222 -3.89 -5.12 9.61
CA ARG A 222 -5.20 -5.07 8.96
C ARG A 222 -5.42 -6.23 7.99
N ALA A 223 -4.39 -6.65 7.26
CA ALA A 223 -4.49 -7.81 6.39
C ALA A 223 -4.84 -9.08 7.18
N VAL A 224 -4.20 -9.29 8.33
CA VAL A 224 -4.51 -10.41 9.23
C VAL A 224 -5.93 -10.31 9.77
N GLU A 225 -6.37 -9.13 10.21
CA GLU A 225 -7.74 -8.90 10.71
C GLU A 225 -8.81 -9.17 9.64
N LEU A 226 -8.58 -8.72 8.40
CA LEU A 226 -9.48 -8.93 7.27
C LEU A 226 -9.64 -10.42 6.92
N LEU A 227 -8.54 -11.18 6.94
CA LEU A 227 -8.60 -12.63 6.71
C LEU A 227 -9.23 -13.36 7.90
N ALA A 228 -8.90 -12.98 9.13
CA ALA A 228 -9.47 -13.58 10.33
C ALA A 228 -11.00 -13.37 10.41
N ALA A 229 -11.50 -12.20 9.99
CA ALA A 229 -12.93 -11.92 9.89
C ALA A 229 -13.68 -12.83 8.89
N GLN A 230 -12.95 -13.44 7.96
CA GLN A 230 -13.46 -14.44 7.02
C GLN A 230 -13.20 -15.88 7.49
N GLY A 231 -12.65 -16.08 8.68
CA GLY A 231 -12.27 -17.40 9.20
C GLY A 231 -11.03 -17.99 8.50
N ILE A 232 -10.22 -17.16 7.85
CA ILE A 232 -9.01 -17.58 7.13
C ILE A 232 -7.78 -17.36 8.01
N THR A 233 -6.95 -18.39 8.17
CA THR A 233 -5.63 -18.31 8.81
C THR A 233 -4.60 -18.99 7.91
N PRO A 234 -3.84 -18.24 7.09
CA PRO A 234 -2.88 -18.84 6.17
C PRO A 234 -1.74 -19.53 6.92
N GLN A 235 -1.24 -20.63 6.35
CA GLN A 235 -0.11 -21.38 6.92
C GLN A 235 1.22 -20.61 6.80
N ALA A 236 1.33 -19.75 5.77
CA ALA A 236 2.49 -18.90 5.56
C ALA A 236 2.11 -17.59 4.83
N TRP A 237 2.96 -16.60 4.95
CA TRP A 237 2.85 -15.34 4.23
C TRP A 237 3.99 -15.17 3.22
N ARG A 238 3.68 -14.51 2.12
CA ARG A 238 4.65 -13.96 1.18
C ARG A 238 4.41 -12.46 1.08
N THR A 239 5.40 -11.69 1.49
CA THR A 239 5.39 -10.24 1.29
C THR A 239 6.31 -9.88 0.15
N VAL A 240 5.97 -8.87 -0.66
CA VAL A 240 6.82 -8.40 -1.76
C VAL A 240 6.90 -6.88 -1.70
N GLY A 241 8.10 -6.31 -1.84
CA GLY A 241 8.32 -4.87 -1.78
C GLY A 241 9.58 -4.43 -2.52
N ASP A 242 9.66 -3.15 -2.88
CA ASP A 242 10.80 -2.55 -3.56
C ASP A 242 11.56 -1.52 -2.70
N SER A 243 11.06 -1.25 -1.48
CA SER A 243 11.61 -0.26 -0.58
C SER A 243 11.95 -0.84 0.80
N ARG A 244 12.71 -0.06 1.59
CA ARG A 244 13.00 -0.39 2.99
C ARG A 244 11.76 -0.45 3.86
N THR A 245 10.77 0.38 3.58
CA THR A 245 9.55 0.42 4.39
C THR A 245 8.71 -0.84 4.23
N ASP A 246 8.81 -1.54 3.09
CA ASP A 246 8.04 -2.76 2.83
C ASP A 246 8.46 -3.95 3.68
N TYR A 247 9.70 -3.94 4.18
CA TYR A 247 10.15 -4.94 5.15
C TYR A 247 9.30 -4.93 6.42
N ALA A 248 8.70 -3.79 6.78
CA ALA A 248 7.85 -3.68 7.97
C ALA A 248 6.62 -4.60 7.89
N MET A 249 6.17 -4.98 6.68
CA MET A 249 5.13 -6.02 6.53
C MET A 249 5.59 -7.36 7.10
N ALA A 250 6.77 -7.81 6.67
CA ALA A 250 7.34 -9.09 7.11
C ALA A 250 7.84 -9.04 8.55
N ASP A 251 8.39 -7.92 8.98
CA ASP A 251 8.77 -7.70 10.38
C ASP A 251 7.55 -7.86 11.28
N TRP A 252 6.44 -7.18 10.98
CA TRP A 252 5.21 -7.28 11.79
C TRP A 252 4.67 -8.71 11.81
N LEU A 253 4.58 -9.37 10.65
CA LEU A 253 4.11 -10.75 10.55
C LEU A 253 4.99 -11.71 11.38
N HIS A 254 6.31 -11.60 11.26
CA HIS A 254 7.26 -12.44 12.00
C HIS A 254 7.16 -12.22 13.51
N HIS A 255 7.14 -10.95 13.96
CA HIS A 255 7.02 -10.62 15.38
C HIS A 255 5.71 -11.14 15.99
N ASN A 256 4.63 -11.22 15.19
CA ASN A 256 3.34 -11.76 15.60
C ASN A 256 3.21 -13.28 15.36
N GLY A 257 4.33 -13.98 15.12
CA GLY A 257 4.37 -15.45 15.07
C GLY A 257 3.94 -16.07 13.75
N HIS A 258 3.73 -15.28 12.70
CA HIS A 258 3.41 -15.79 11.38
C HIS A 258 4.67 -16.24 10.63
N ALA A 259 4.60 -17.42 10.00
CA ALA A 259 5.65 -17.86 9.09
C ALA A 259 5.65 -16.96 7.84
N VAL A 260 6.74 -16.27 7.55
CA VAL A 260 6.81 -15.29 6.46
C VAL A 260 8.12 -15.40 5.69
N LYS A 261 8.05 -15.13 4.39
CA LYS A 261 9.20 -14.79 3.56
C LYS A 261 8.95 -13.45 2.90
N HIS A 262 10.00 -12.63 2.79
CA HIS A 262 9.95 -11.36 2.07
C HIS A 262 10.67 -11.51 0.73
N VAL A 263 10.11 -10.96 -0.33
CA VAL A 263 10.76 -10.82 -1.63
C VAL A 263 11.15 -9.35 -1.79
N ASP A 264 12.45 -9.11 -1.94
CA ASP A 264 13.01 -7.80 -2.29
C ASP A 264 13.20 -7.75 -3.81
N VAL A 265 12.43 -6.89 -4.47
CA VAL A 265 12.50 -6.71 -5.94
C VAL A 265 13.50 -5.62 -6.34
N ARG A 266 14.26 -5.06 -5.40
CA ARG A 266 15.30 -4.06 -5.63
C ARG A 266 16.56 -4.31 -4.75
N PRO A 267 17.19 -5.49 -4.85
CA PRO A 267 18.26 -5.89 -3.94
C PRO A 267 19.55 -5.06 -4.07
N ALA A 268 19.72 -4.31 -5.17
CA ALA A 268 20.89 -3.46 -5.41
C ALA A 268 21.07 -2.34 -4.37
N ASP A 269 19.99 -1.92 -3.71
CA ASP A 269 20.04 -0.96 -2.61
C ASP A 269 20.65 -1.58 -1.32
N GLY A 270 20.92 -2.89 -1.34
CA GLY A 270 21.35 -3.74 -0.23
C GLY A 270 20.20 -4.63 0.27
N VAL A 271 20.48 -5.78 0.85
CA VAL A 271 19.44 -6.63 1.48
C VAL A 271 19.68 -6.62 2.99
N PRO A 272 18.73 -6.16 3.82
CA PRO A 272 18.89 -6.13 5.26
C PRO A 272 18.96 -7.55 5.82
N VAL A 273 19.76 -7.74 6.87
CA VAL A 273 19.78 -8.99 7.64
C VAL A 273 18.49 -9.06 8.46
N LYS A 274 17.69 -10.10 8.25
CA LYS A 274 16.39 -10.31 8.90
C LYS A 274 16.30 -11.69 9.54
N PRO A 275 15.45 -11.87 10.58
CA PRO A 275 15.25 -13.16 11.24
C PRO A 275 14.36 -14.14 10.43
N TYR A 276 13.86 -13.70 9.28
CA TYR A 276 13.10 -14.48 8.32
C TYR A 276 13.81 -14.50 6.96
N THR A 277 13.41 -15.43 6.08
CA THR A 277 14.02 -15.53 4.74
C THR A 277 13.66 -14.32 3.89
N VAL A 278 14.67 -13.67 3.34
CA VAL A 278 14.55 -12.68 2.27
C VAL A 278 14.97 -13.34 0.96
N LEU A 279 14.14 -13.21 -0.06
CA LEU A 279 14.31 -13.75 -1.40
C LEU A 279 14.51 -12.60 -2.39
N THR A 280 15.22 -12.89 -3.47
CA THR A 280 15.53 -11.99 -4.56
C THR A 280 15.36 -12.72 -5.89
N ALA A 281 15.43 -12.03 -7.02
CA ALA A 281 15.38 -12.67 -8.34
C ALA A 281 16.45 -13.77 -8.53
N ALA A 282 17.61 -13.64 -7.85
CA ALA A 282 18.66 -14.65 -7.85
C ALA A 282 18.23 -15.99 -7.26
N ASP A 283 17.29 -16.01 -6.30
CA ASP A 283 16.73 -17.24 -5.73
C ASP A 283 15.86 -18.03 -6.73
N LEU A 284 15.39 -17.37 -7.80
CA LEU A 284 14.76 -18.01 -8.96
C LEU A 284 15.76 -18.32 -10.09
N GLY A 285 17.05 -18.09 -9.87
CA GLY A 285 18.09 -18.25 -10.90
C GLY A 285 18.08 -17.17 -11.98
N LEU A 286 17.48 -16.00 -11.70
CA LEU A 286 17.41 -14.86 -12.62
C LEU A 286 18.58 -13.89 -12.40
N GLY A 287 18.83 -13.05 -13.39
CA GLY A 287 19.90 -12.03 -13.34
C GLY A 287 19.58 -10.90 -12.36
N GLU A 288 20.63 -10.18 -11.94
CA GLU A 288 20.52 -9.01 -11.04
C GLU A 288 19.76 -7.83 -11.68
N ASP A 289 19.61 -7.84 -13.00
CA ASP A 289 18.85 -6.87 -13.78
C ASP A 289 17.34 -7.12 -13.76
N VAL A 290 16.90 -8.29 -13.28
CA VAL A 290 15.48 -8.61 -13.08
C VAL A 290 15.03 -8.03 -11.74
N ILE A 291 14.38 -6.86 -11.81
CA ILE A 291 13.95 -6.06 -10.65
C ILE A 291 12.48 -5.63 -10.81
N HIS A 292 11.95 -4.94 -9.81
CA HIS A 292 10.61 -4.35 -9.80
C HIS A 292 9.54 -5.37 -10.23
N ASP A 293 8.73 -5.03 -11.23
CA ASP A 293 7.54 -5.78 -11.62
C ASP A 293 7.91 -7.03 -12.41
N ASP A 294 9.10 -7.05 -13.04
CA ASP A 294 9.64 -8.27 -13.64
C ASP A 294 10.01 -9.31 -12.58
N ALA A 295 10.66 -8.89 -11.49
CA ALA A 295 10.96 -9.78 -10.36
C ALA A 295 9.68 -10.19 -9.61
N GLY A 296 8.78 -9.25 -9.34
CA GLY A 296 7.49 -9.53 -8.71
C GLY A 296 6.66 -10.53 -9.52
N GLY A 297 6.53 -10.31 -10.82
CA GLY A 297 5.86 -11.24 -11.74
C GLY A 297 6.50 -12.63 -11.79
N ALA A 298 7.83 -12.72 -11.75
CA ALA A 298 8.53 -14.01 -11.71
C ALA A 298 8.19 -14.83 -10.45
N PHE A 299 8.12 -14.19 -9.28
CA PHE A 299 7.71 -14.85 -8.05
C PHE A 299 6.24 -15.27 -8.05
N LEU A 300 5.34 -14.42 -8.54
CA LEU A 300 3.92 -14.77 -8.68
C LEU A 300 3.74 -15.99 -9.58
N ARG A 301 4.44 -16.03 -10.72
CA ARG A 301 4.44 -17.19 -11.61
C ARG A 301 4.97 -18.44 -10.92
N SER A 302 6.09 -18.34 -10.22
CA SER A 302 6.71 -19.46 -9.50
C SER A 302 5.75 -20.03 -8.46
N TRP A 303 5.10 -19.19 -7.65
CA TRP A 303 4.12 -19.66 -6.65
C TRP A 303 2.86 -20.25 -7.30
N ARG A 304 2.43 -19.72 -8.44
CA ARG A 304 1.29 -20.30 -9.19
C ARG A 304 1.65 -21.71 -9.68
N GLU A 305 2.84 -21.89 -10.23
CA GLU A 305 3.32 -23.19 -10.72
C GLU A 305 3.51 -24.21 -9.58
N GLU A 306 3.94 -23.77 -8.40
CA GLU A 306 4.00 -24.58 -7.19
C GLU A 306 2.61 -24.99 -6.68
N SER A 307 1.64 -24.07 -6.71
CA SER A 307 0.27 -24.30 -6.22
C SER A 307 -0.57 -25.16 -7.17
N SER A 308 -0.11 -25.37 -8.40
CA SER A 308 -0.78 -26.20 -9.41
C SER A 308 -0.28 -27.66 -9.42
N ARG A 309 0.70 -28.01 -8.57
CA ARG A 309 1.26 -29.37 -8.43
C ARG A 309 0.61 -30.11 -7.27
#